data_AF-A0A5E4I571-F1
#
_entry.id   AF-A0A5E4I571-F1
#
_cell.length_a   1.000
_cell.length_b   1.000
_cell.length_c   1.000
_cell.angle_alpha   90.00
_cell.angle_beta   90.00
_cell.angle_gamma   90.00
#
_symmetry.space_group_name_H-M   'P 1'
#
loop_
_entity.id
_entity.type
_entity.pdbx_description
1 polymer ?
#
loop_
_entity_poly.entity_id
_entity_poly.type
_entity_poly.pdbx_seq_one_letter_code
_entity_poly.pdbx_strand_id
1 'polypeptide(L)'
;MAEECVEDARTDFERNLWETAKNQYKESLDIYKQLKKAGFVFDRHAKGSHEIYYNPTTKRRTVVPNHHGDMPKGTLKAIIEEAGLTVDEFCEL
;
A
#
# COMPACT_ATOMS: atom_id res chain seq x y z
N MET A 1 2.11 -43.73 1.95
CA MET A 1 3.11 -42.82 1.37
C MET A 1 2.57 -41.43 1.56
N ALA A 2 3.37 -40.58 2.19
CA ALA A 2 3.00 -39.24 2.64
C ALA A 2 2.83 -38.28 1.45
N GLU A 3 1.76 -37.51 1.46
CA GLU A 3 1.74 -36.17 0.87
C GLU A 3 1.34 -35.22 2.00
N GLU A 4 2.31 -34.38 2.32
CA GLU A 4 2.53 -33.67 3.57
C GLU A 4 1.85 -32.28 3.52
N CYS A 5 1.28 -31.87 4.65
CA CYS A 5 0.77 -30.52 4.90
C CYS A 5 1.76 -29.44 4.46
N VAL A 6 1.42 -28.64 3.46
CA VAL A 6 2.11 -27.36 3.16
C VAL A 6 1.08 -26.24 3.01
N GLU A 7 0.39 -25.91 4.11
CA GLU A 7 -0.51 -24.74 4.14
C GLU A 7 -0.21 -23.73 5.26
N ASP A 8 0.80 -23.94 6.12
CA ASP A 8 0.94 -23.12 7.34
C ASP A 8 2.11 -22.09 7.34
N ALA A 9 3.10 -22.22 6.45
CA ALA A 9 4.29 -21.33 6.48
C ALA A 9 4.14 -20.01 5.70
N ARG A 10 3.20 -19.89 4.75
CA ARG A 10 2.98 -18.65 3.97
C ARG A 10 2.39 -17.53 4.82
N THR A 11 1.55 -17.89 5.79
CA THR A 11 0.77 -16.90 6.54
C THR A 11 1.60 -16.15 7.58
N ASP A 12 2.66 -16.74 8.14
CA ASP A 12 3.47 -16.08 9.18
C ASP A 12 4.46 -15.06 8.59
N PHE A 13 5.00 -15.31 7.40
CA PHE A 13 5.82 -14.33 6.68
C PHE A 13 5.00 -13.12 6.24
N GLU A 14 3.83 -13.35 5.62
CA GLU A 14 2.93 -12.27 5.24
C GLU A 14 2.43 -11.50 6.48
N ARG A 15 2.10 -12.16 7.60
CA ARG A 15 1.72 -11.49 8.85
C ARG A 15 2.81 -10.56 9.37
N ASN A 16 4.07 -11.01 9.46
CA ASN A 16 5.18 -10.19 9.94
C ASN A 16 5.52 -9.03 9.00
N LEU A 17 5.45 -9.23 7.68
CA LEU A 17 5.68 -8.17 6.70
C LEU A 17 4.64 -7.04 6.86
N TRP A 18 3.37 -7.42 7.11
CA TRP A 18 2.30 -6.46 7.29
C TRP A 18 2.32 -5.72 8.64
N GLU A 19 2.76 -6.37 9.73
CA GLU A 19 2.99 -5.66 11.00
C GLU A 19 4.14 -4.66 10.86
N THR A 20 5.21 -5.05 10.16
CA THR A 20 6.36 -4.19 9.89
C THR A 20 5.97 -3.00 9.02
N ALA A 21 5.27 -3.24 7.90
CA ALA A 21 4.78 -2.19 7.01
C ALA A 21 3.78 -1.26 7.73
N LYS A 22 2.85 -1.79 8.55
CA LYS A 22 1.93 -0.95 9.34
C LYS A 22 2.69 -0.03 10.30
N ASN A 23 3.69 -0.55 10.99
CA ASN A 23 4.47 0.27 11.92
C ASN A 23 5.32 1.33 11.20
N GLN A 24 5.67 1.08 9.93
CA GLN A 24 6.42 2.00 9.08
C GLN A 24 5.54 3.07 8.41
N TYR A 25 4.32 2.73 8.00
CA TYR A 25 3.37 3.61 7.31
C TYR A 25 2.17 3.93 8.20
N LYS A 26 2.45 4.65 9.29
CA LYS A 26 1.45 4.97 10.31
C LYS A 26 0.48 6.07 9.87
N GLU A 27 0.93 6.99 9.01
CA GLU A 27 0.18 8.17 8.59
C GLU A 27 0.12 8.29 7.05
N SER A 28 -0.93 8.94 6.56
CA SER A 28 -1.17 9.25 5.14
C SER A 28 0.03 9.94 4.45
N LEU A 29 0.84 10.67 5.23
CA LEU A 29 2.02 11.39 4.77
C LEU A 29 3.13 10.45 4.27
N ASP A 30 3.32 9.30 4.92
CA ASP A 30 4.39 8.36 4.54
C ASP A 30 4.03 7.61 3.25
N ILE A 31 2.73 7.32 3.06
CA ILE A 31 2.20 6.76 1.81
C ILE A 31 2.40 7.75 0.65
N TYR A 32 2.13 9.04 0.88
CA TYR A 32 2.37 10.08 -0.13
C TYR A 32 3.83 10.14 -0.58
N LYS A 33 4.79 10.08 0.35
CA LYS A 33 6.22 10.09 0.00
C LYS A 33 6.56 8.93 -0.92
N GLN A 34 6.04 7.75 -0.60
CA GLN A 34 6.33 6.54 -1.36
C GLN A 34 5.69 6.55 -2.74
N LEU A 35 4.43 6.97 -2.84
CA LEU A 35 3.76 7.17 -4.12
C LEU A 35 4.51 8.18 -4.99
N LYS A 36 5.00 9.28 -4.41
CA LYS A 36 5.81 10.25 -5.13
C LYS A 36 7.11 9.65 -5.66
N LYS A 37 7.79 8.80 -4.87
CA LYS A 37 8.99 8.06 -5.32
C LYS A 37 8.66 7.06 -6.44
N ALA A 38 7.50 6.41 -6.38
CA ALA A 38 6.98 5.55 -7.44
C ALA A 38 6.53 6.32 -8.70
N GLY A 39 6.65 7.66 -8.72
CA GLY A 39 6.31 8.50 -9.87
C GLY A 39 4.83 8.88 -9.96
N PHE A 40 4.06 8.71 -8.89
CA PHE A 40 2.71 9.24 -8.82
C PHE A 40 2.72 10.74 -8.56
N VAL A 41 1.80 11.44 -9.23
CA VAL A 41 1.55 12.87 -9.05
C VAL A 41 0.13 13.08 -8.56
N PHE A 42 -0.08 14.14 -7.79
CA PHE A 42 -1.43 14.54 -7.38
C PHE A 42 -2.25 14.89 -8.63
N ASP A 43 -3.43 14.25 -8.76
CA ASP A 43 -4.35 14.49 -9.88
C ASP A 43 -5.47 15.44 -9.43
N ARG A 44 -6.24 15.05 -8.42
CA ARG A 44 -7.39 15.84 -7.90
C ARG A 44 -7.87 15.34 -6.54
N HIS A 45 -8.71 16.13 -5.88
CA HIS A 45 -9.47 15.68 -4.72
C HIS A 45 -10.64 14.79 -5.15
N ALA A 46 -10.86 13.71 -4.41
CA ALA A 46 -12.06 12.89 -4.47
C ALA A 46 -13.15 13.48 -3.56
N LYS A 47 -14.26 12.75 -3.40
CA LYS A 47 -15.36 13.17 -2.53
C LYS A 47 -14.92 13.07 -1.06
N GLY A 48 -15.04 14.16 -0.31
CA GLY A 48 -14.60 14.23 1.08
C GLY A 48 -13.08 14.41 1.22
N SER A 49 -12.50 13.90 2.31
CA SER A 49 -11.06 14.01 2.60
C SER A 49 -10.26 12.89 1.91
N HIS A 50 -10.40 12.76 0.60
CA HIS A 50 -9.65 11.78 -0.21
C HIS A 50 -8.95 12.47 -1.36
N GLU A 51 -7.76 11.99 -1.71
CA GLU A 51 -6.91 12.52 -2.77
C GLU A 51 -6.66 11.43 -3.80
N ILE A 52 -6.71 11.80 -5.07
CA ILE A 52 -6.44 10.90 -6.19
C ILE A 52 -5.05 11.22 -6.72
N TYR A 53 -4.24 10.17 -6.81
CA TYR A 53 -2.90 10.21 -7.39
C TYR A 53 -2.88 9.46 -8.70
N TYR A 54 -2.16 9.98 -9.68
CA TYR A 54 -2.02 9.41 -11.02
C TYR A 54 -0.55 9.25 -11.37
N ASN A 55 -0.20 8.09 -11.93
CA ASN A 55 1.13 7.86 -12.46
C ASN A 55 1.09 8.01 -14.00
N PRO A 56 1.74 9.03 -14.58
CA PRO A 56 1.70 9.27 -16.02
C PRO A 56 2.44 8.20 -16.83
N THR A 57 3.37 7.48 -16.21
CA THR A 57 4.17 6.40 -16.80
C THR A 57 3.37 5.10 -16.87
N THR A 58 2.79 4.67 -15.75
CA THR A 58 2.02 3.41 -15.68
C THR A 58 0.54 3.57 -16.03
N LYS A 59 0.06 4.82 -16.16
CA LYS A 59 -1.35 5.19 -16.37
C LYS A 59 -2.29 4.75 -15.24
N ARG A 60 -1.75 4.39 -14.08
CA ARG A 60 -2.52 3.94 -12.91
C ARG A 60 -2.98 5.11 -12.05
N ARG A 61 -4.08 4.90 -11.32
CA ARG A 61 -4.61 5.83 -10.33
C ARG A 61 -4.81 5.12 -9.01
N THR A 62 -4.59 5.84 -7.92
CA THR A 62 -4.89 5.35 -6.57
C THR A 62 -5.55 6.45 -5.74
N VAL A 63 -6.39 6.05 -4.79
CA VAL A 63 -7.07 6.97 -3.87
C VAL A 63 -6.45 6.87 -2.49
N VAL A 64 -5.87 7.96 -2.01
CA VAL A 64 -5.27 8.05 -0.68
C VAL A 64 -6.21 8.85 0.22
N PRO A 65 -6.66 8.30 1.36
CA PRO A 65 -7.45 9.06 2.30
C PRO A 65 -6.55 10.08 3.01
N ASN A 66 -6.97 11.33 3.03
CA ASN A 66 -6.31 12.43 3.71
C ASN A 66 -6.97 12.63 5.09
N HIS A 67 -6.64 11.74 6.04
CA HIS A 67 -7.01 11.90 7.45
C HIS A 67 -5.80 11.63 8.34
N HIS A 68 -5.81 12.21 9.53
CA HIS A 68 -4.80 12.00 10.56
C HIS A 68 -5.11 10.72 11.33
N GLY A 69 -4.10 9.86 11.51
CA GLY A 69 -4.20 8.64 12.29
C GLY A 69 -3.82 7.36 11.51
N ASP A 70 -4.03 6.24 12.19
CA ASP A 70 -3.59 4.92 11.75
C ASP A 70 -4.34 4.47 10.49
N MET A 71 -3.57 4.17 9.44
CA MET A 71 -4.12 3.66 8.19
C MET A 71 -4.57 2.20 8.35
N PRO A 72 -5.82 1.85 8.03
CA PRO A 72 -6.24 0.45 8.08
C PRO A 72 -5.37 -0.38 7.13
N LYS A 73 -4.91 -1.56 7.59
CA LYS A 73 -4.14 -2.50 6.75
C LYS A 73 -4.79 -2.75 5.39
N GLY A 74 -6.12 -2.89 5.36
CA GLY A 74 -6.87 -3.10 4.13
C GLY A 74 -6.79 -1.92 3.17
N THR A 75 -6.77 -0.69 3.70
CA THR A 75 -6.67 0.53 2.90
C THR A 75 -5.28 0.68 2.31
N LEU A 76 -4.23 0.49 3.12
CA LEU A 76 -2.85 0.49 2.61
C LEU A 76 -2.65 -0.57 1.52
N LYS A 77 -3.18 -1.79 1.74
CA LYS A 77 -3.12 -2.86 0.75
C LYS A 77 -3.83 -2.48 -0.55
N ALA A 78 -5.04 -1.94 -0.48
CA ALA A 78 -5.78 -1.51 -1.66
C ALA A 78 -5.00 -0.45 -2.45
N ILE A 79 -4.39 0.53 -1.77
CA ILE A 79 -3.56 1.57 -2.41
C ILE A 79 -2.38 0.96 -3.17
N ILE A 80 -1.65 0.01 -2.54
CA ILE A 80 -0.51 -0.67 -3.15
C ILE A 80 -0.95 -1.48 -4.38
N GLU A 81 -2.05 -2.23 -4.27
CA GLU A 81 -2.62 -3.01 -5.38
C GLU A 81 -3.10 -2.11 -6.54
N GLU A 82 -3.79 -1.00 -6.24
CA GLU A 82 -4.21 0.00 -7.23
C GLU A 82 -3.02 0.68 -7.92
N ALA A 83 -1.97 0.99 -7.14
CA ALA A 83 -0.71 1.51 -7.64
C ALA A 83 0.02 0.49 -8.55
N GLY A 84 -0.35 -0.79 -8.49
CA GLY A 84 0.26 -1.86 -9.27
C GLY A 84 1.64 -2.24 -8.75
N LEU A 85 1.88 -2.05 -7.46
CA LEU A 85 3.10 -2.43 -6.77
C LEU A 85 2.84 -3.64 -5.88
N THR A 86 3.88 -4.38 -5.55
CA THR A 86 3.86 -5.33 -4.44
C THR A 86 4.18 -4.62 -3.11
N VAL A 87 3.84 -5.27 -1.99
CA VAL A 87 4.18 -4.73 -0.65
C VAL A 87 5.68 -4.55 -0.49
N ASP A 88 6.45 -5.48 -1.05
CA ASP A 88 7.92 -5.46 -1.01
C ASP A 88 8.48 -4.28 -1.81
N GLU A 89 8.07 -4.12 -3.08
CA GLU A 89 8.43 -2.95 -3.90
C GLU A 89 8.00 -1.64 -3.23
N PHE A 90 6.85 -1.63 -2.58
CA PHE A 90 6.38 -0.45 -1.85
C PHE A 90 7.25 -0.17 -0.63
N CYS A 91 7.75 -1.17 0.09
CA CYS A 91 8.65 -0.99 1.23
C CYS A 91 10.07 -0.57 0.83
N GLU A 92 10.54 -0.95 -0.36
CA GLU A 92 11.92 -0.69 -0.83
C GLU A 92 12.15 0.70 -1.46
N LEU A 93 11.09 1.46 -1.77
CA LEU A 93 11.19 2.81 -2.35
C LEU A 93 11.79 3.86 -1.39
#